data_AF-A0AAV8AJ72-F1
#
_entry.id   AF-A0AAV8AJ72-F1
#
_cell.length_a   1.000
_cell.length_b   1.000
_cell.length_c   1.000
_cell.angle_alpha   90.00
_cell.angle_beta   90.00
_cell.angle_gamma   90.00
#
_symmetry.space_group_name_H-M   'P 1'
#
loop_
_entity.id
_entity.type
_entity.pdbx_description
1 polymer ?
#
loop_
_entity_poly.entity_id
_entity_poly.type
_entity_poly.pdbx_seq_one_letter_code
_entity_poly.pdbx_strand_id
1 'polypeptide(L)'
;MMISLKNCFYCSSYLCLNFLFIICISILVSPTFYTRIQQTLQQQKNKSFKFTNPYTNTTQDIRTINHHEQRNLIFFKENNKWTSRGISKNNIPDYKQFFVEESYTGARMKGDQIILEFILEMIEDFKSLKPPHQRYLYKIFQEIRDLFESLDTVVDIEISENTNFTVVGDLHGQFFDLLHIFELNGLPSEANCYLFNGDLIDRGDYSLEILVTVFSFKLLYPNSIHLNRGNHETETLNSVYGFYQEVLDKLYGDSMSYFNSIFDYLPLVTILNKKIFICHGGLFLTDDVTINEIRNITRSEKSNRMYLQNPFSIFTCLLWSDPGIYNGRQPSVRHTSLVFGPDVTENFLKLNNLDLIIRSHQVEFEGYKIMHKEKLITVFSSPNYMGLLKNKGAIIRFDSQLNKKIIQFDSVDREQHKNIKRANAFN
;
A
#
# COMPACT_ATOMS: atom_id res chain seq x y z
N MET A 1 40.37 20.03 34.71
CA MET A 1 39.59 20.95 35.55
C MET A 1 38.13 20.49 35.51
N MET A 2 37.61 20.03 36.65
CA MET A 2 36.22 19.60 36.84
C MET A 2 35.25 20.78 36.72
N ILE A 3 34.16 20.65 35.96
CA ILE A 3 32.85 21.32 36.16
C ILE A 3 31.78 20.33 35.62
N SER A 4 31.22 19.46 36.46
CA SER A 4 29.94 19.60 37.19
C SER A 4 28.68 19.33 36.35
N LEU A 5 28.22 18.08 36.40
CA LEU A 5 26.83 17.64 36.18
C LEU A 5 25.99 17.91 37.45
N LYS A 6 24.82 18.55 37.27
CA LYS A 6 23.60 18.60 38.13
C LYS A 6 22.74 19.73 37.53
N ASN A 7 21.46 19.64 37.15
CA ASN A 7 20.39 18.65 37.27
C ASN A 7 19.33 19.01 36.21
N CYS A 8 18.78 18.03 35.49
CA CYS A 8 17.33 17.94 35.24
C CYS A 8 16.99 16.52 34.80
N PHE A 9 16.38 15.80 35.74
CA PHE A 9 15.74 14.50 35.55
C PHE A 9 14.42 14.67 34.78
N TYR A 10 14.00 13.56 34.15
CA TYR A 10 12.76 13.29 33.41
C TYR A 10 12.80 13.50 31.88
N CYS A 11 13.36 12.51 31.18
CA CYS A 11 12.65 11.88 30.07
C CYS A 11 13.17 10.45 29.87
N SER A 12 12.25 9.48 29.89
CA SER A 12 12.55 8.05 29.82
C SER A 12 13.18 7.68 28.47
N SER A 13 14.42 7.24 28.56
CA SER A 13 15.27 6.70 27.52
C SER A 13 14.84 5.30 27.08
N TYR A 14 14.30 5.15 25.86
CA TYR A 14 14.32 3.87 25.11
C TYR A 14 14.27 4.03 23.58
N LEU A 15 14.01 5.22 23.01
CA LEU A 15 13.96 5.42 21.55
C LEU A 15 15.27 5.87 20.88
N CYS A 16 16.30 6.32 21.62
CA CYS A 16 17.52 6.85 20.99
C CYS A 16 18.62 5.82 20.70
N LEU A 17 18.56 4.60 21.25
CA LEU A 17 19.67 3.63 21.11
C LEU A 17 19.54 2.66 19.92
N ASN A 18 18.34 2.44 19.38
CA ASN A 18 18.16 1.55 18.22
C ASN A 18 18.31 2.25 16.86
N PHE A 19 18.28 3.59 16.82
CA PHE A 19 18.42 4.35 15.56
C PHE A 19 19.88 4.65 15.16
N LEU A 20 20.82 4.67 16.12
CA LEU A 20 22.24 4.82 15.79
C LEU A 20 22.92 3.52 15.34
N PHE A 21 22.31 2.35 15.59
CA PHE A 21 22.92 1.07 15.24
C PHE A 21 22.77 0.71 13.75
N ILE A 22 21.79 1.31 13.06
CA ILE A 22 21.52 1.04 11.64
C ILE A 22 22.33 1.96 10.71
N ILE A 23 22.79 3.12 11.17
CA ILE A 23 23.56 4.07 10.35
C ILE A 23 25.07 3.75 10.35
N CYS A 24 25.58 3.02 11.34
CA CYS A 24 27.02 2.73 11.45
C CYS A 24 27.51 1.45 10.73
N ILE A 25 26.66 0.65 10.08
CA ILE A 25 27.08 -0.59 9.40
C ILE A 25 27.36 -0.38 7.89
N SER A 26 27.18 0.83 7.38
CA SER A 26 27.51 1.17 5.98
C SER A 26 28.81 1.97 5.80
N ILE A 27 29.57 2.25 6.87
CA ILE A 27 30.84 2.98 6.79
C ILE A 27 31.88 2.23 7.64
N LEU A 28 32.90 1.67 6.97
CA LEU A 28 34.09 0.94 7.49
C LEU A 28 33.92 -0.57 7.76
N VAL A 29 33.82 -1.37 6.69
CA VAL A 29 34.18 -2.79 6.76
C VAL A 29 35.57 -2.95 6.14
N SER A 30 36.55 -3.37 6.95
CA SER A 30 37.93 -3.56 6.47
C SER A 30 38.02 -4.81 5.55
N PRO A 31 39.00 -4.83 4.62
CA PRO A 31 39.17 -5.93 3.65
C PRO A 31 39.33 -7.33 4.26
N THR A 32 39.70 -7.43 5.54
CA THR A 32 39.91 -8.71 6.23
C THR A 32 38.61 -9.40 6.68
N PHE A 33 37.50 -8.66 6.83
CA PHE A 33 36.20 -9.23 7.21
C PHE A 33 35.49 -9.90 6.02
N TYR A 34 35.62 -9.33 4.82
CA TYR A 34 35.07 -9.87 3.57
C TYR A 34 35.68 -11.26 3.25
N THR A 35 36.99 -11.42 3.45
CA THR A 35 37.70 -12.70 3.19
C THR A 35 37.26 -13.82 4.14
N ARG A 36 36.93 -13.51 5.40
CA ARG A 36 36.44 -14.49 6.37
C ARG A 36 35.00 -14.96 6.06
N ILE A 37 34.14 -14.08 5.56
CA ILE A 37 32.78 -14.46 5.14
C ILE A 37 32.83 -15.39 3.92
N GLN A 38 33.69 -15.09 2.94
CA GLN A 38 33.86 -15.95 1.75
C GLN A 38 34.39 -17.35 2.10
N GLN A 39 35.35 -17.45 3.03
CA GLN A 39 35.86 -18.75 3.51
C GLN A 39 34.81 -19.57 4.28
N THR A 40 33.95 -18.89 5.06
CA THR A 40 32.87 -19.56 5.83
C THR A 40 31.74 -20.04 4.91
N LEU A 41 31.39 -19.27 3.88
CA LEU A 41 30.38 -19.65 2.87
C LEU A 41 30.86 -20.82 1.99
N GLN A 42 32.17 -20.92 1.73
CA GLN A 42 32.74 -22.02 0.97
C GLN A 42 32.78 -23.35 1.76
N GLN A 43 32.86 -23.29 3.10
CA GLN A 43 32.72 -24.47 3.97
C GLN A 43 31.27 -24.99 4.09
N GLN A 44 30.26 -24.15 3.85
CA GLN A 44 28.85 -24.58 3.90
C GLN A 44 28.31 -25.19 2.59
N LYS A 45 29.02 -25.05 1.47
CA LYS A 45 28.62 -25.59 0.15
C LYS A 45 28.58 -27.13 0.05
N ASN A 46 29.09 -27.86 1.04
CA ASN A 46 29.22 -29.33 0.99
C ASN A 46 28.20 -30.13 1.82
N LYS A 47 27.07 -29.53 2.24
CA LYS A 47 26.01 -30.27 2.93
C LYS A 47 24.71 -30.24 2.14
N SER A 48 24.36 -31.38 1.54
CA SER A 48 23.03 -31.64 0.98
C SER A 48 21.98 -31.64 2.09
N PHE A 49 21.10 -30.64 2.12
CA PHE A 49 19.95 -30.66 3.02
C PHE A 49 18.79 -31.42 2.35
N LYS A 50 18.49 -32.63 2.87
CA LYS A 50 17.20 -33.28 2.64
C LYS A 50 16.17 -32.62 3.56
N PHE A 51 15.12 -32.06 3.00
CA PHE A 51 13.97 -31.60 3.77
C PHE A 51 13.17 -32.81 4.25
N THR A 52 13.12 -33.01 5.57
CA THR A 52 12.12 -33.87 6.22
C THR A 52 11.19 -32.98 7.04
N ASN A 53 9.90 -33.12 6.78
CA ASN A 53 8.78 -32.47 7.46
C ASN A 53 8.78 -32.81 8.98
N PRO A 54 8.87 -31.83 9.90
CA PRO A 54 8.90 -32.13 11.34
C PRO A 54 7.52 -32.18 12.00
N TYR A 55 6.41 -32.08 11.26
CA TYR A 55 5.06 -32.13 11.85
C TYR A 55 4.39 -33.50 11.68
N THR A 56 5.03 -34.56 12.23
CA THR A 56 4.31 -35.79 12.54
C THR A 56 4.80 -36.34 13.88
N ASN A 57 3.86 -36.43 14.83
CA ASN A 57 3.98 -37.01 16.17
C ASN A 57 4.65 -36.13 17.23
N THR A 58 3.84 -35.42 18.02
CA THR A 58 3.68 -35.66 19.48
C THR A 58 2.69 -34.65 20.06
N THR A 59 1.52 -35.13 20.47
CA THR A 59 0.66 -34.50 21.46
C THR A 59 1.29 -34.68 22.84
N GLN A 60 1.96 -33.66 23.39
CA GLN A 60 2.02 -33.39 24.84
C GLN A 60 2.86 -32.12 25.15
N ASP A 61 2.27 -31.27 25.99
CA ASP A 61 2.87 -30.20 26.81
C ASP A 61 3.65 -29.05 26.14
N ILE A 62 2.88 -28.07 25.64
CA ILE A 62 3.30 -26.67 25.59
C ILE A 62 2.63 -25.93 26.75
N ARG A 63 3.18 -26.08 27.95
CA ARG A 63 3.06 -25.10 29.03
C ARG A 63 4.48 -24.74 29.45
N THR A 64 4.68 -23.47 29.77
CA THR A 64 5.91 -22.82 30.29
C THR A 64 7.07 -22.63 29.32
N ILE A 65 6.94 -21.66 28.39
CA ILE A 65 8.05 -20.75 28.03
C ILE A 65 7.52 -19.30 27.89
N ASN A 66 7.89 -18.48 28.87
CA ASN A 66 8.05 -17.02 28.92
C ASN A 66 7.04 -16.09 28.23
N HIS A 67 6.13 -15.61 29.07
CA HIS A 67 5.48 -14.30 28.99
C HIS A 67 6.52 -13.18 29.09
N HIS A 68 6.79 -12.46 28.00
CA HIS A 68 7.02 -11.01 27.90
C HIS A 68 7.59 -10.75 26.50
N GLU A 69 6.81 -10.04 25.66
CA GLU A 69 7.07 -9.61 24.25
C GLU A 69 6.13 -10.18 23.16
N GLN A 70 4.84 -10.30 23.48
CA GLN A 70 3.76 -10.23 22.49
C GLN A 70 2.70 -9.23 22.97
N ARG A 71 2.94 -7.95 22.71
CA ARG A 71 1.90 -6.90 22.78
C ARG A 71 2.13 -5.95 21.61
N ASN A 72 1.33 -6.14 20.56
CA ASN A 72 0.83 -5.11 19.66
C ASN A 72 -0.32 -5.71 18.84
N LEU A 73 -1.44 -5.90 19.54
CA LEU A 73 -2.78 -6.04 18.99
C LEU A 73 -3.60 -5.03 19.80
N ILE A 74 -4.04 -3.94 19.16
CA ILE A 74 -4.98 -3.01 19.80
C ILE A 74 -6.36 -3.67 19.71
N PHE A 75 -6.90 -4.04 20.87
CA PHE A 75 -8.21 -4.66 21.01
C PHE A 75 -9.18 -3.68 21.70
N PHE A 76 -10.42 -3.58 21.22
CA PHE A 76 -11.52 -2.94 21.96
C PHE A 76 -12.30 -3.96 22.80
N LYS A 77 -12.71 -3.56 24.01
CA LYS A 77 -13.43 -4.39 24.99
C LYS A 77 -14.84 -3.84 25.23
N GLU A 78 -15.86 -4.54 24.75
CA GLU A 78 -17.25 -4.42 25.26
C GLU A 78 -17.70 -5.76 25.85
N ASN A 79 -18.26 -5.72 27.07
CA ASN A 79 -19.03 -6.82 27.70
C ASN A 79 -18.44 -8.24 27.62
N ASN A 80 -17.15 -8.39 27.94
CA ASN A 80 -16.49 -9.68 28.19
C ASN A 80 -16.65 -10.76 27.10
N LYS A 81 -16.91 -10.36 25.85
CA LYS A 81 -16.81 -11.21 24.67
C LYS A 81 -15.90 -10.55 23.65
N TRP A 82 -14.89 -11.29 23.18
CA TRP A 82 -14.16 -10.94 21.97
C TRP A 82 -15.16 -11.00 20.81
N THR A 83 -15.54 -9.84 20.26
CA THR A 83 -16.42 -9.80 19.09
C THR A 83 -15.74 -8.96 18.01
N SER A 84 -15.34 -9.60 16.92
CA SER A 84 -15.36 -8.94 15.62
C SER A 84 -16.83 -8.71 15.31
N ARG A 85 -17.36 -7.50 15.48
CA ARG A 85 -18.62 -7.20 14.82
C ARG A 85 -18.31 -7.17 13.33
N GLY A 86 -18.66 -8.23 12.62
CA GLY A 86 -18.79 -8.16 11.18
C GLY A 86 -19.69 -6.98 10.89
N ILE A 87 -19.17 -6.01 10.13
CA ILE A 87 -19.86 -4.74 9.98
C ILE A 87 -21.00 -4.96 9.01
N SER A 88 -22.21 -5.03 9.56
CA SER A 88 -23.42 -4.98 8.77
C SER A 88 -23.43 -3.68 7.97
N LYS A 89 -23.89 -3.73 6.71
CA LYS A 89 -24.22 -2.54 5.89
C LYS A 89 -25.07 -1.52 6.68
N ASN A 90 -25.72 -1.93 7.77
CA ASN A 90 -26.67 -1.17 8.57
C ASN A 90 -26.07 -0.13 9.54
N ASN A 91 -24.74 -0.01 9.69
CA ASN A 91 -24.14 1.00 10.58
C ASN A 91 -23.63 2.25 9.85
N ILE A 92 -23.71 2.30 8.52
CA ILE A 92 -23.27 3.47 7.75
C ILE A 92 -24.44 4.46 7.70
N PRO A 93 -24.26 5.73 8.11
CA PRO A 93 -25.30 6.74 7.95
C PRO A 93 -25.66 6.88 6.47
N ASP A 94 -26.95 6.87 6.13
CA ASP A 94 -27.40 7.23 4.78
C ASP A 94 -26.92 8.66 4.50
N TYR A 95 -26.12 8.85 3.46
CA TYR A 95 -25.55 10.17 3.16
C TYR A 95 -26.64 11.23 2.95
N LYS A 96 -27.85 10.80 2.57
CA LYS A 96 -29.00 11.68 2.37
C LYS A 96 -29.47 12.36 3.66
N GLN A 97 -29.11 11.83 4.82
CA GLN A 97 -29.41 12.41 6.14
C GLN A 97 -28.58 13.66 6.42
N PHE A 98 -27.43 13.83 5.76
CA PHE A 98 -26.62 15.04 5.88
C PHE A 98 -27.18 16.13 4.96
N PHE A 99 -27.83 17.13 5.56
CA PHE A 99 -28.23 18.36 4.89
C PHE A 99 -26.99 19.21 4.61
N VAL A 100 -26.88 19.79 3.41
CA VAL A 100 -25.79 20.72 3.06
C VAL A 100 -26.32 22.13 3.20
N GLU A 101 -25.89 22.83 4.24
CA GLU A 101 -26.36 24.18 4.55
C GLU A 101 -26.00 25.16 3.43
N GLU A 102 -26.80 26.20 3.20
CA GLU A 102 -26.50 27.23 2.18
C GLU A 102 -25.16 27.95 2.45
N SER A 103 -24.75 28.03 3.72
CA SER A 103 -23.47 28.60 4.15
C SER A 103 -22.26 27.76 3.77
N TYR A 104 -22.41 26.48 3.39
CA TYR A 104 -21.30 25.64 2.94
C TYR A 104 -20.75 26.18 1.61
N THR A 105 -19.48 26.57 1.60
CA THR A 105 -18.83 27.21 0.45
C THR A 105 -17.89 26.29 -0.32
N GLY A 106 -17.79 25.01 0.05
CA GLY A 106 -16.93 24.05 -0.65
C GLY A 106 -17.57 23.48 -1.89
N ALA A 107 -16.88 22.54 -2.53
CA ALA A 107 -17.33 21.83 -3.73
C ALA A 107 -18.70 21.18 -3.51
N ARG A 108 -19.63 21.38 -4.46
CA ARG A 108 -21.01 20.90 -4.36
C ARG A 108 -21.38 19.99 -5.53
N MET A 109 -21.82 18.78 -5.22
CA MET A 109 -22.42 17.90 -6.24
C MET A 109 -23.77 18.47 -6.72
N LYS A 110 -23.94 18.60 -8.04
CA LYS A 110 -25.21 18.97 -8.66
C LYS A 110 -26.06 17.71 -8.83
N GLY A 111 -27.23 17.66 -8.19
CA GLY A 111 -28.17 16.53 -8.32
C GLY A 111 -27.60 15.17 -7.89
N ASP A 112 -26.73 15.15 -6.87
CA ASP A 112 -26.00 13.96 -6.42
C ASP A 112 -25.19 13.25 -7.53
N GLN A 113 -24.72 13.98 -8.55
CA GLN A 113 -23.83 13.42 -9.57
C GLN A 113 -22.37 13.75 -9.25
N ILE A 114 -21.49 12.74 -9.39
CA ILE A 114 -20.04 12.92 -9.37
C ILE A 114 -19.63 13.27 -10.80
N ILE A 115 -19.34 14.55 -11.05
CA ILE A 115 -18.92 15.07 -12.35
C ILE A 115 -17.52 15.68 -12.23
N LEU A 116 -16.83 15.86 -13.35
CA LEU A 116 -15.45 16.35 -13.37
C LEU A 116 -15.32 17.70 -12.65
N GLU A 117 -16.26 18.62 -12.87
CA GLU A 117 -16.28 19.94 -12.24
C GLU A 117 -16.27 19.85 -10.71
N PHE A 118 -17.09 18.95 -10.14
CA PHE A 118 -17.12 18.72 -8.69
C PHE A 118 -15.77 18.19 -8.18
N ILE A 119 -15.15 17.26 -8.90
CA ILE A 119 -13.85 16.69 -8.50
C ILE A 119 -12.77 17.77 -8.51
N LEU A 120 -12.75 18.62 -9.53
CA LEU A 120 -11.79 19.71 -9.65
C LEU A 120 -11.97 20.76 -8.55
N GLU A 121 -13.22 21.17 -8.26
CA GLU A 121 -13.52 22.06 -7.13
C GLU A 121 -13.06 21.44 -5.79
N MET A 122 -13.31 20.14 -5.59
CA MET A 122 -12.92 19.41 -4.38
C MET A 122 -11.40 19.32 -4.23
N ILE A 123 -10.65 19.14 -5.32
CA ILE A 123 -9.18 19.17 -5.30
C ILE A 123 -8.68 20.55 -4.87
N GLU A 124 -9.28 21.64 -5.34
CA GLU A 124 -8.90 23.00 -4.92
C GLU A 124 -9.24 23.27 -3.45
N ASP A 125 -10.37 22.75 -2.95
CA ASP A 125 -10.69 22.76 -1.53
C ASP A 125 -9.60 22.02 -0.71
N PHE A 126 -9.19 20.82 -1.15
CA PHE A 126 -8.13 20.06 -0.48
C PHE A 126 -6.78 20.77 -0.48
N LYS A 127 -6.38 21.41 -1.60
CA LYS A 127 -5.17 22.24 -1.67
C LYS A 127 -5.21 23.39 -0.67
N SER A 128 -6.41 23.89 -0.36
CA SER A 128 -6.67 24.94 0.61
C SER A 128 -6.96 24.43 2.03
N LEU A 129 -6.76 23.12 2.28
CA LEU A 129 -7.03 22.44 3.57
C LEU A 129 -8.49 22.56 4.03
N LYS A 130 -9.42 22.73 3.10
CA LYS A 130 -10.84 22.79 3.39
C LYS A 130 -11.44 21.38 3.33
N PRO A 131 -12.09 20.91 4.39
CA PRO A 131 -12.68 19.58 4.38
C PRO A 131 -13.94 19.55 3.49
N PRO A 132 -14.16 18.47 2.72
CA PRO A 132 -15.37 18.27 1.95
C PRO A 132 -16.55 17.98 2.88
N HIS A 133 -17.75 18.33 2.43
CA HIS A 133 -18.96 18.08 3.22
C HIS A 133 -19.20 16.58 3.43
N GLN A 134 -19.65 16.19 4.63
CA GLN A 134 -19.89 14.78 5.00
C GLN A 134 -20.86 14.09 4.05
N ARG A 135 -21.93 14.78 3.61
CA ARG A 135 -22.85 14.27 2.58
C ARG A 135 -22.12 13.70 1.37
N TYR A 136 -21.13 14.43 0.85
CA TYR A 136 -20.42 14.07 -0.37
C TYR A 136 -19.43 12.94 -0.12
N LEU A 137 -18.71 13.00 1.01
CA LEU A 137 -17.80 11.94 1.44
C LEU A 137 -18.51 10.59 1.58
N TYR A 138 -19.58 10.53 2.39
CA TYR A 138 -20.29 9.28 2.63
C TYR A 138 -20.97 8.74 1.36
N LYS A 139 -21.41 9.62 0.45
CA LYS A 139 -21.88 9.20 -0.87
C LYS A 139 -20.78 8.51 -1.69
N ILE A 140 -19.60 9.13 -1.80
CA ILE A 140 -18.45 8.55 -2.52
C ILE A 140 -18.08 7.21 -1.92
N PHE A 141 -18.01 7.13 -0.59
CA PHE A 141 -17.66 5.90 0.11
C PHE A 141 -18.71 4.78 -0.10
N GLN A 142 -20.00 5.12 -0.19
CA GLN A 142 -21.08 4.13 -0.43
C GLN A 142 -21.00 3.56 -1.82
N GLU A 143 -20.91 4.43 -2.82
CA GLU A 143 -20.86 4.02 -4.21
C GLU A 143 -19.56 3.28 -4.53
N ILE A 144 -18.41 3.71 -3.99
CA ILE A 144 -17.13 3.04 -4.25
C ILE A 144 -17.07 1.65 -3.61
N ARG A 145 -17.63 1.49 -2.40
CA ARG A 145 -17.67 0.21 -1.70
C ARG A 145 -18.49 -0.81 -2.49
N ASP A 146 -19.66 -0.40 -2.97
CA ASP A 146 -20.54 -1.26 -3.77
C ASP A 146 -19.92 -1.58 -5.13
N LEU A 147 -19.25 -0.60 -5.77
CA LEU A 147 -18.50 -0.83 -6.99
C LEU A 147 -17.38 -1.86 -6.78
N PHE A 148 -16.56 -1.72 -5.75
CA PHE A 148 -15.47 -2.66 -5.45
C PHE A 148 -15.95 -4.07 -5.08
N GLU A 149 -17.07 -4.18 -4.35
CA GLU A 149 -17.72 -5.46 -4.07
C GLU A 149 -18.13 -6.18 -5.37
N SER A 150 -18.56 -5.44 -6.39
CA SER A 150 -18.97 -6.00 -7.68
C SER A 150 -17.83 -6.46 -8.58
N LEU A 151 -16.58 -6.07 -8.29
CA LEU A 151 -15.43 -6.44 -9.11
C LEU A 151 -14.95 -7.87 -8.81
N ASP A 152 -14.16 -8.42 -9.71
CA ASP A 152 -13.41 -9.64 -9.47
C ASP A 152 -12.11 -9.37 -8.69
N THR A 153 -11.55 -10.43 -8.10
CA THR A 153 -10.25 -10.35 -7.41
C THR A 153 -9.09 -10.04 -8.37
N VAL A 154 -9.21 -10.53 -9.60
CA VAL A 154 -8.30 -10.24 -10.70
C VAL A 154 -9.09 -9.45 -11.75
N VAL A 155 -8.64 -8.24 -12.07
CA VAL A 155 -9.27 -7.39 -13.08
C VAL A 155 -8.47 -7.48 -14.37
N ASP A 156 -9.10 -7.93 -15.44
CA ASP A 156 -8.50 -7.92 -16.79
C ASP A 156 -8.78 -6.59 -17.47
N ILE A 157 -7.73 -6.02 -18.08
CA ILE A 157 -7.81 -4.74 -18.78
C ILE A 157 -7.13 -4.89 -20.12
N GLU A 158 -7.79 -4.39 -21.17
CA GLU A 158 -7.19 -4.24 -22.50
C GLU A 158 -7.10 -2.75 -22.82
N ILE A 159 -5.92 -2.29 -23.24
CA ILE A 159 -5.71 -0.90 -23.65
C ILE A 159 -6.30 -0.71 -25.04
N SER A 160 -7.38 0.07 -25.13
CA SER A 160 -8.00 0.46 -26.40
C SER A 160 -7.07 1.34 -27.25
N GLU A 161 -7.30 1.38 -28.56
CA GLU A 161 -6.63 2.32 -29.44
C GLU A 161 -6.79 3.77 -28.96
N ASN A 162 -5.73 4.58 -29.10
CA ASN A 162 -5.66 5.99 -28.65
C ASN A 162 -5.83 6.21 -27.14
N THR A 163 -5.82 5.14 -26.33
CA THR A 163 -5.79 5.25 -24.87
C THR A 163 -4.38 5.04 -24.33
N ASN A 164 -4.08 5.69 -23.22
CA ASN A 164 -2.87 5.43 -22.44
C ASN A 164 -3.24 4.77 -21.13
N PHE A 165 -2.36 3.89 -20.65
CA PHE A 165 -2.53 3.24 -19.35
C PHE A 165 -1.31 3.48 -18.47
N THR A 166 -1.51 4.17 -17.36
CA THR A 166 -0.45 4.55 -16.43
C THR A 166 -0.54 3.77 -15.13
N VAL A 167 0.53 3.05 -14.77
CA VAL A 167 0.70 2.42 -13.46
C VAL A 167 1.39 3.40 -12.52
N VAL A 168 0.72 3.68 -11.40
CA VAL A 168 1.19 4.46 -10.26
C VAL A 168 1.45 3.48 -9.12
N GLY A 169 2.64 3.53 -8.53
CA GLY A 169 2.98 2.80 -7.33
C GLY A 169 2.47 3.49 -6.06
N ASP A 170 3.16 3.27 -4.95
CA ASP A 170 2.76 3.76 -3.63
C ASP A 170 2.74 5.30 -3.59
N LEU A 171 1.76 5.88 -2.91
CA LEU A 171 1.62 7.32 -2.69
C LEU A 171 1.68 7.74 -1.22
N HIS A 172 1.31 6.85 -0.30
CA HIS A 172 1.47 7.04 1.16
C HIS A 172 1.11 8.44 1.68
N GLY A 173 -0.11 8.90 1.40
CA GLY A 173 -0.61 10.18 1.91
C GLY A 173 0.11 11.42 1.33
N GLN A 174 0.84 11.30 0.23
CA GLN A 174 1.50 12.42 -0.46
C GLN A 174 0.59 13.07 -1.52
N PHE A 175 -0.51 13.68 -1.08
CA PHE A 175 -1.55 14.24 -1.98
C PHE A 175 -1.02 15.23 -3.03
N PHE A 176 -0.10 16.11 -2.66
CA PHE A 176 0.46 17.08 -3.62
C PHE A 176 1.33 16.42 -4.69
N ASP A 177 2.01 15.31 -4.37
CA ASP A 177 2.75 14.54 -5.37
C ASP A 177 1.78 13.78 -6.30
N LEU A 178 0.59 13.36 -5.83
CA LEU A 178 -0.49 12.86 -6.70
C LEU A 178 -0.95 13.93 -7.70
N LEU A 179 -1.15 15.16 -7.25
CA LEU A 179 -1.52 16.26 -8.16
C LEU A 179 -0.41 16.53 -9.19
N HIS A 180 0.85 16.46 -8.77
CA HIS A 180 1.97 16.59 -9.69
C HIS A 180 1.99 15.48 -10.75
N ILE A 181 1.64 14.24 -10.40
CA ILE A 181 1.46 13.17 -11.40
C ILE A 181 0.38 13.55 -12.42
N PHE A 182 -0.74 14.14 -12.00
CA PHE A 182 -1.78 14.59 -12.92
C PHE A 182 -1.36 15.78 -13.79
N GLU A 183 -0.52 16.68 -13.27
CA GLU A 183 0.07 17.76 -14.07
C GLU A 183 1.01 17.21 -15.16
N LEU A 184 1.85 16.23 -14.79
CA LEU A 184 2.84 15.63 -15.69
C LEU A 184 2.22 14.70 -16.74
N ASN A 185 1.23 13.91 -16.36
CA ASN A 185 0.67 12.84 -17.19
C ASN A 185 -0.79 13.07 -17.61
N GLY A 186 -1.38 14.21 -17.24
CA GLY A 186 -2.76 14.57 -17.53
C GLY A 186 -3.75 13.97 -16.53
N LEU A 187 -4.91 14.59 -16.37
CA LEU A 187 -5.97 14.07 -15.51
C LEU A 187 -6.51 12.71 -16.01
N PRO A 188 -7.07 11.90 -15.10
CA PRO A 188 -7.87 10.75 -15.48
C PRO A 188 -8.97 11.10 -16.48
N SER A 189 -9.13 10.27 -17.51
CA SER A 189 -10.23 10.35 -18.47
C SER A 189 -10.37 9.02 -19.20
N GLU A 190 -11.38 8.88 -20.06
CA GLU A 190 -11.54 7.70 -20.91
C GLU A 190 -10.31 7.42 -21.81
N ALA A 191 -9.57 8.47 -22.20
CA ALA A 191 -8.36 8.35 -23.02
C ALA A 191 -7.06 8.26 -22.20
N ASN A 192 -7.11 8.48 -20.88
CA ASN A 192 -5.95 8.51 -20.00
C ASN A 192 -6.25 7.73 -18.72
N CYS A 193 -6.04 6.42 -18.81
CA CYS A 193 -6.35 5.46 -17.76
C CYS A 193 -5.21 5.38 -16.74
N TYR A 194 -5.56 5.11 -15.48
CA TYR A 194 -4.62 4.93 -14.38
C TYR A 194 -4.93 3.66 -13.59
N LEU A 195 -3.88 2.96 -13.17
CA LEU A 195 -3.89 1.95 -12.13
C LEU A 195 -3.07 2.43 -10.95
N PHE A 196 -3.70 2.54 -9.79
CA PHE A 196 -3.06 2.79 -8.50
C PHE A 196 -2.77 1.46 -7.82
N ASN A 197 -1.49 1.08 -7.71
CA ASN A 197 -1.07 -0.26 -7.31
C ASN A 197 -0.79 -0.38 -5.80
N GLY A 198 -1.79 -0.03 -4.98
CA GLY A 198 -1.77 -0.15 -3.52
C GLY A 198 -0.98 0.95 -2.79
N ASP A 199 -1.08 0.94 -1.46
CA ASP A 199 -0.34 1.82 -0.55
C ASP A 199 -0.55 3.31 -0.84
N LEU A 200 -1.82 3.70 -0.92
CA LEU A 200 -2.23 5.09 -1.13
C LEU A 200 -2.24 5.89 0.17
N ILE A 201 -2.35 5.18 1.30
CA ILE A 201 -2.54 5.73 2.64
C ILE A 201 -1.36 5.43 3.57
N ASP A 202 -1.49 5.91 4.80
CA ASP A 202 -0.50 5.86 5.87
C ASP A 202 0.78 6.66 5.56
N ARG A 203 1.57 6.90 6.62
CA ARG A 203 2.86 7.61 6.63
C ARG A 203 2.76 9.12 6.37
N GLY A 204 2.11 9.53 5.29
CA GLY A 204 1.81 10.93 4.99
C GLY A 204 0.53 11.43 5.65
N ASP A 205 0.33 12.76 5.65
CA ASP A 205 -0.75 13.42 6.39
C ASP A 205 -2.02 13.69 5.55
N TYR A 206 -2.03 13.24 4.29
CA TYR A 206 -3.09 13.54 3.31
C TYR A 206 -3.64 12.28 2.64
N SER A 207 -3.78 11.20 3.40
CA SER A 207 -4.30 9.92 2.92
C SER A 207 -5.77 10.04 2.51
N LEU A 208 -6.57 10.76 3.30
CA LEU A 208 -8.00 10.95 3.04
C LEU A 208 -8.22 11.69 1.72
N GLU A 209 -7.46 12.75 1.47
CA GLU A 209 -7.54 13.55 0.25
C GLU A 209 -7.19 12.72 -0.99
N ILE A 210 -6.17 11.84 -0.90
CA ILE A 210 -5.85 10.88 -1.96
C ILE A 210 -7.02 9.94 -2.21
N LEU A 211 -7.52 9.27 -1.18
CA LEU A 211 -8.59 8.28 -1.35
C LEU A 211 -9.84 8.91 -1.96
N VAL A 212 -10.29 10.05 -1.42
CA VAL A 212 -11.50 10.72 -1.91
C VAL A 212 -11.32 11.17 -3.37
N THR A 213 -10.14 11.69 -3.73
CA THR A 213 -9.83 12.09 -5.11
C THR A 213 -9.84 10.89 -6.06
N VAL A 214 -9.10 9.82 -5.73
CA VAL A 214 -9.00 8.62 -6.57
C VAL A 214 -10.34 7.90 -6.67
N PHE A 215 -11.09 7.77 -5.58
CA PHE A 215 -12.42 7.16 -5.59
C PHE A 215 -13.42 7.98 -6.41
N SER A 216 -13.36 9.31 -6.34
CA SER A 216 -14.23 10.16 -7.16
C SER A 216 -13.93 9.98 -8.64
N PHE A 217 -12.66 9.94 -9.04
CA PHE A 217 -12.30 9.61 -10.42
C PHE A 217 -12.66 8.17 -10.81
N LYS A 218 -12.60 7.21 -9.88
CA LYS A 218 -13.09 5.84 -10.13
C LYS A 218 -14.59 5.78 -10.36
N LEU A 219 -15.38 6.57 -9.64
CA LEU A 219 -16.82 6.63 -9.82
C LEU A 219 -17.21 7.38 -11.10
N LEU A 220 -16.44 8.42 -11.47
CA LEU A 220 -16.63 9.14 -12.73
C LEU A 220 -16.19 8.32 -13.95
N TYR A 221 -15.05 7.63 -13.88
CA TYR A 221 -14.46 6.84 -14.96
C TYR A 221 -14.20 5.39 -14.50
N PRO A 222 -15.25 4.57 -14.30
CA PRO A 222 -15.13 3.23 -13.73
C PRO A 222 -14.31 2.25 -14.57
N ASN A 223 -14.15 2.52 -15.87
CA ASN A 223 -13.36 1.69 -16.78
C ASN A 223 -11.96 2.26 -17.08
N SER A 224 -11.60 3.40 -16.48
CA SER A 224 -10.33 4.08 -16.74
C SER A 224 -9.49 4.27 -15.48
N ILE A 225 -10.11 4.23 -14.30
CA ILE A 225 -9.38 4.20 -13.04
C ILE A 225 -9.48 2.80 -12.44
N HIS A 226 -8.34 2.29 -11.99
CA HIS A 226 -8.22 0.97 -11.41
C HIS A 226 -7.38 1.06 -10.14
N LEU A 227 -7.66 0.17 -9.20
CA LEU A 227 -6.96 0.10 -7.94
C LEU A 227 -6.67 -1.36 -7.62
N ASN A 228 -5.43 -1.64 -7.25
CA ASN A 228 -5.08 -2.86 -6.53
C ASN A 228 -4.91 -2.52 -5.04
N ARG A 229 -5.13 -3.51 -4.19
CA ARG A 229 -4.89 -3.43 -2.75
C ARG A 229 -3.39 -3.50 -2.47
N GLY A 230 -2.90 -2.62 -1.59
CA GLY A 230 -1.59 -2.73 -0.96
C GLY A 230 -1.67 -3.33 0.43
N ASN A 231 -0.53 -3.53 1.08
CA ASN A 231 -0.53 -4.02 2.45
C ASN A 231 -1.02 -2.94 3.44
N HIS A 232 -0.89 -1.65 3.09
CA HIS A 232 -1.37 -0.55 3.93
C HIS A 232 -2.88 -0.36 3.88
N GLU A 233 -3.61 -0.88 2.90
CA GLU A 233 -5.07 -0.95 2.94
C GLU A 233 -5.57 -2.12 3.82
N THR A 234 -5.07 -2.18 5.06
CA THR A 234 -5.44 -3.18 6.08
C THR A 234 -5.57 -2.53 7.47
N GLU A 235 -6.59 -2.97 8.21
CA GLU A 235 -6.91 -2.47 9.56
C GLU A 235 -5.68 -2.45 10.48
N THR A 236 -4.88 -3.52 10.45
CA THR A 236 -3.70 -3.64 11.31
C THR A 236 -2.66 -2.55 11.04
N LEU A 237 -2.36 -2.25 9.77
CA LEU A 237 -1.36 -1.23 9.46
C LEU A 237 -1.89 0.18 9.70
N ASN A 238 -3.16 0.44 9.38
CA ASN A 238 -3.77 1.75 9.59
C ASN A 238 -3.74 2.18 11.07
N SER A 239 -3.89 1.22 12.00
CA SER A 239 -3.83 1.47 13.44
C SER A 239 -2.46 1.93 13.96
N VAL A 240 -1.40 1.78 13.15
CA VAL A 240 -0.01 2.06 13.54
C VAL A 240 0.61 3.17 12.71
N TYR A 241 0.27 3.28 11.43
CA TYR A 241 1.03 4.09 10.47
C TYR A 241 0.36 5.41 10.06
N GLY A 242 -0.74 5.78 10.70
CA GLY A 242 -1.25 7.15 10.70
C GLY A 242 -2.66 7.32 10.15
N PHE A 243 -3.11 6.47 9.23
CA PHE A 243 -4.42 6.66 8.58
C PHE A 243 -5.57 6.58 9.58
N TYR A 244 -5.51 5.68 10.57
CA TYR A 244 -6.52 5.60 11.62
C TYR A 244 -6.68 6.93 12.36
N GLN A 245 -5.56 7.54 12.75
CA GLN A 245 -5.57 8.82 13.44
C GLN A 245 -6.08 9.94 12.52
N GLU A 246 -5.65 9.95 11.26
CA GLU A 246 -6.09 10.92 10.27
C GLU A 246 -7.62 10.88 10.07
N VAL A 247 -8.21 9.68 10.02
CA VAL A 247 -9.67 9.49 9.94
C VAL A 247 -10.37 10.00 11.19
N LEU A 248 -9.84 9.73 12.39
CA LEU A 248 -10.41 10.25 13.64
C LEU A 248 -10.35 11.77 13.73
N ASP A 249 -9.29 12.39 13.21
CA ASP A 249 -9.10 13.84 13.26
C ASP A 249 -9.99 14.57 12.25
N LYS A 250 -10.24 13.97 11.08
CA LYS A 250 -10.95 14.62 9.97
C LYS A 250 -12.42 14.22 9.86
N LEU A 251 -12.81 13.05 10.36
CA LEU A 251 -14.15 12.48 10.20
C LEU A 251 -14.77 12.14 11.56
N TYR A 252 -16.07 11.86 11.53
CA TYR A 252 -16.87 11.59 12.72
C TYR A 252 -17.31 10.12 12.77
N GLY A 253 -17.68 9.67 13.97
CA GLY A 253 -18.24 8.34 14.18
C GLY A 253 -17.27 7.21 13.82
N ASP A 254 -17.83 6.06 13.46
CA ASP A 254 -17.06 4.86 13.12
C ASP A 254 -16.64 4.84 11.63
N SER A 255 -16.05 5.94 11.15
CA SER A 255 -15.64 6.08 9.74
C SER A 255 -14.51 5.11 9.37
N MET A 256 -13.65 4.73 10.31
CA MET A 256 -12.54 3.81 10.03
C MET A 256 -13.02 2.40 9.67
N SER A 257 -13.96 1.88 10.45
CA SER A 257 -14.68 0.64 10.13
C SER A 257 -15.18 0.60 8.70
N TYR A 258 -15.59 1.76 8.19
CA TYR A 258 -16.09 1.86 6.86
C TYR A 258 -14.99 1.78 5.80
N PHE A 259 -13.87 2.47 5.99
CA PHE A 259 -12.69 2.31 5.15
C PHE A 259 -12.19 0.87 5.12
N ASN A 260 -12.16 0.19 6.28
CA ASN A 260 -11.81 -1.23 6.34
C ASN A 260 -12.72 -2.07 5.43
N SER A 261 -14.03 -1.79 5.44
CA SER A 261 -14.98 -2.47 4.56
C SER A 261 -14.73 -2.18 3.08
N ILE A 262 -14.32 -0.97 2.70
CA ILE A 262 -13.96 -0.61 1.32
C ILE A 262 -12.70 -1.37 0.91
N PHE A 263 -11.66 -1.33 1.75
CA PHE A 263 -10.38 -1.97 1.50
C PHE A 263 -10.51 -3.49 1.36
N ASP A 264 -11.43 -4.10 2.09
CA ASP A 264 -11.69 -5.53 2.02
C ASP A 264 -12.15 -6.02 0.65
N TYR A 265 -12.73 -5.13 -0.16
CA TYR A 265 -13.19 -5.40 -1.52
C TYR A 265 -12.28 -4.78 -2.60
N LEU A 266 -11.07 -4.30 -2.28
CA LEU A 266 -10.13 -3.87 -3.33
C LEU A 266 -9.62 -5.06 -4.15
N PRO A 267 -9.51 -4.96 -5.49
CA PRO A 267 -8.87 -5.98 -6.32
C PRO A 267 -7.44 -6.26 -5.87
N LEU A 268 -6.94 -7.47 -6.09
CA LEU A 268 -5.57 -7.82 -5.67
C LEU A 268 -4.58 -7.77 -6.84
N VAL A 269 -5.07 -8.04 -8.04
CA VAL A 269 -4.25 -8.15 -9.25
C VAL A 269 -4.97 -7.50 -10.41
N THR A 270 -4.19 -6.86 -11.27
CA THR A 270 -4.60 -6.44 -12.60
C THR A 270 -3.80 -7.22 -13.65
N ILE A 271 -4.49 -7.77 -14.66
CA ILE A 271 -3.87 -8.37 -15.85
C ILE A 271 -4.07 -7.42 -17.02
N LEU A 272 -2.98 -6.81 -17.49
CA LEU A 272 -3.00 -5.84 -18.58
C LEU A 272 -2.66 -6.53 -19.91
N ASN A 273 -3.54 -6.37 -20.90
CA ASN A 273 -3.51 -6.98 -22.23
C ASN A 273 -3.19 -8.48 -22.22
N LYS A 274 -3.64 -9.21 -21.19
CA LYS A 274 -3.37 -10.65 -20.99
C LYS A 274 -1.86 -11.00 -20.90
N LYS A 275 -0.98 -10.01 -20.77
CA LYS A 275 0.47 -10.17 -20.86
C LYS A 275 1.24 -9.67 -19.65
N ILE A 276 0.71 -8.68 -18.94
CA ILE A 276 1.41 -8.05 -17.82
C ILE A 276 0.61 -8.30 -16.54
N PHE A 277 1.26 -8.93 -15.56
CA PHE A 277 0.71 -9.15 -14.24
C PHE A 277 1.11 -8.02 -13.31
N ILE A 278 0.14 -7.37 -12.68
CA ILE A 278 0.36 -6.23 -11.80
C ILE A 278 -0.25 -6.51 -10.44
N CYS A 279 0.57 -6.50 -9.39
CA CYS A 279 0.16 -6.64 -7.99
C CYS A 279 1.02 -5.73 -7.11
N HIS A 280 0.62 -5.44 -5.88
CA HIS A 280 1.39 -4.56 -5.01
C HIS A 280 2.71 -5.22 -4.53
N GLY A 281 2.57 -6.37 -3.87
CA GLY A 281 3.63 -7.23 -3.34
C GLY A 281 4.35 -8.01 -4.44
N GLY A 282 4.08 -9.29 -4.60
CA GLY A 282 4.78 -10.11 -5.58
C GLY A 282 4.29 -11.56 -5.65
N LEU A 283 5.24 -12.49 -5.76
CA LEU A 283 4.99 -13.90 -6.04
C LEU A 283 5.02 -14.81 -4.80
N PHE A 284 4.81 -16.09 -5.06
CA PHE A 284 4.30 -17.04 -4.07
C PHE A 284 5.35 -18.02 -3.56
N LEU A 285 5.00 -18.71 -2.47
CA LEU A 285 5.83 -19.76 -1.88
C LEU A 285 5.94 -21.01 -2.78
N THR A 286 4.91 -21.34 -3.55
CA THR A 286 4.89 -22.50 -4.46
C THR A 286 4.98 -22.06 -5.93
N ASP A 287 5.41 -22.99 -6.80
CA ASP A 287 5.67 -22.71 -8.23
C ASP A 287 4.43 -22.89 -9.13
N ASP A 288 3.38 -23.50 -8.62
CA ASP A 288 2.19 -23.95 -9.35
C ASP A 288 1.01 -22.98 -9.29
N VAL A 289 1.18 -21.81 -8.65
CA VAL A 289 0.12 -20.81 -8.54
C VAL A 289 -0.27 -20.28 -9.91
N THR A 290 -1.56 -20.38 -10.22
CA THR A 290 -2.15 -19.91 -11.48
C THR A 290 -2.99 -18.65 -11.30
N ILE A 291 -3.19 -17.88 -12.37
CA ILE A 291 -4.14 -16.75 -12.34
C ILE A 291 -5.55 -17.20 -11.94
N ASN A 292 -5.97 -18.41 -12.34
CA ASN A 292 -7.28 -18.93 -11.98
C ASN A 292 -7.41 -19.21 -10.47
N GLU A 293 -6.33 -19.66 -9.83
CA GLU A 293 -6.30 -19.80 -8.37
C GLU A 293 -6.43 -18.44 -7.67
N ILE A 294 -5.73 -17.41 -8.18
CA ILE A 294 -5.83 -16.05 -7.66
C ILE A 294 -7.25 -15.49 -7.81
N ARG A 295 -7.93 -15.73 -8.94
CA ARG A 295 -9.33 -15.33 -9.15
C ARG A 295 -10.28 -15.89 -8.10
N ASN A 296 -10.03 -17.10 -7.62
CA ASN A 296 -10.88 -17.78 -6.65
C ASN A 296 -10.67 -17.31 -5.20
N ILE A 297 -9.72 -16.40 -4.94
CA ILE A 297 -9.57 -15.78 -3.62
C ILE A 297 -10.80 -14.92 -3.34
N THR A 298 -11.51 -15.23 -2.27
CA THR A 298 -12.69 -14.46 -1.85
C THR A 298 -12.26 -13.20 -1.10
N ARG A 299 -12.74 -12.04 -1.54
CA ARG A 299 -12.48 -10.73 -0.91
C ARG A 299 -13.62 -10.40 0.04
N SER A 300 -13.41 -10.66 1.33
CA SER A 300 -14.34 -10.30 2.40
C SER A 300 -13.59 -10.14 3.72
N GLU A 301 -14.16 -9.40 4.67
CA GLU A 301 -13.58 -9.19 6.00
C GLU A 301 -13.15 -10.51 6.67
N LYS A 302 -14.00 -11.54 6.62
CA LYS A 302 -13.70 -12.86 7.19
C LYS A 302 -12.56 -13.56 6.45
N SER A 303 -12.61 -13.58 5.12
CA SER A 303 -11.60 -14.25 4.29
C SER A 303 -10.24 -13.57 4.44
N ASN A 304 -10.19 -12.25 4.41
CA ASN A 304 -8.97 -11.46 4.52
C ASN A 304 -8.26 -11.71 5.86
N ARG A 305 -9.01 -11.71 6.98
CA ARG A 305 -8.44 -12.06 8.29
C ARG A 305 -7.86 -13.46 8.35
N MET A 306 -8.53 -14.44 7.72
CA MET A 306 -8.01 -15.81 7.66
C MET A 306 -6.72 -15.88 6.84
N TYR A 307 -6.66 -15.19 5.70
CA TYR A 307 -5.45 -15.15 4.88
C TYR A 307 -4.28 -14.49 5.60
N LEU A 308 -4.52 -13.39 6.31
CA LEU A 308 -3.48 -12.67 7.06
C LEU A 308 -2.91 -13.49 8.23
N GLN A 309 -3.62 -14.50 8.73
CA GLN A 309 -3.08 -15.45 9.72
C GLN A 309 -2.06 -16.42 9.12
N ASN A 310 -2.08 -16.62 7.79
CA ASN A 310 -1.08 -17.40 7.08
C ASN A 310 -0.10 -16.46 6.36
N PRO A 311 1.15 -16.31 6.85
CA PRO A 311 2.12 -15.40 6.27
C PRO A 311 2.53 -15.78 4.83
N PHE A 312 2.26 -17.01 4.40
CA PHE A 312 2.60 -17.51 3.06
C PHE A 312 1.39 -17.78 2.17
N SER A 313 0.18 -17.37 2.56
CA SER A 313 -0.97 -17.47 1.66
C SER A 313 -0.75 -16.67 0.38
N ILE A 314 -1.40 -17.06 -0.72
CA ILE A 314 -1.33 -16.32 -1.99
C ILE A 314 -1.73 -14.85 -1.78
N PHE A 315 -2.83 -14.62 -1.05
CA PHE A 315 -3.27 -13.29 -0.65
C PHE A 315 -2.16 -12.50 0.06
N THR A 316 -1.52 -13.08 1.08
CA THR A 316 -0.45 -12.39 1.81
C THR A 316 0.75 -12.10 0.91
N CYS A 317 1.13 -13.04 0.02
CA CYS A 317 2.23 -12.85 -0.92
C CYS A 317 1.99 -11.74 -1.94
N LEU A 318 0.75 -11.61 -2.43
CA LEU A 318 0.33 -10.52 -3.34
C LEU A 318 0.48 -9.13 -2.70
N LEU A 319 0.50 -9.04 -1.37
CA LEU A 319 0.62 -7.77 -0.65
C LEU A 319 2.03 -7.55 -0.06
N TRP A 320 2.80 -8.60 0.23
CA TRP A 320 4.00 -8.48 1.09
C TRP A 320 5.30 -9.08 0.54
N SER A 321 5.26 -9.94 -0.47
CA SER A 321 6.49 -10.58 -0.95
C SER A 321 7.37 -9.59 -1.73
N ASP A 322 8.68 -9.84 -1.73
CA ASP A 322 9.66 -8.97 -2.39
C ASP A 322 10.54 -9.76 -3.39
N PRO A 323 10.98 -9.15 -4.50
CA PRO A 323 11.96 -9.77 -5.39
C PRO A 323 13.36 -9.79 -4.78
N GLY A 324 14.10 -10.88 -5.00
CA GLY A 324 15.49 -11.07 -4.58
C GLY A 324 16.43 -11.31 -5.76
N ILE A 325 17.72 -11.03 -5.59
CA ILE A 325 18.69 -11.15 -6.69
C ILE A 325 19.18 -12.59 -6.96
N TYR A 326 18.96 -13.51 -6.01
CA TYR A 326 19.39 -14.89 -6.10
C TYR A 326 18.21 -15.82 -6.41
N ASN A 327 18.46 -16.90 -7.14
CA ASN A 327 17.45 -17.92 -7.41
C ASN A 327 16.92 -18.56 -6.11
N GLY A 328 15.71 -19.09 -6.20
CA GLY A 328 14.99 -19.73 -5.11
C GLY A 328 14.16 -18.75 -4.29
N ARG A 329 13.91 -19.12 -3.04
CA ARG A 329 13.08 -18.36 -2.09
C ARG A 329 13.82 -18.19 -0.77
N GLN A 330 13.67 -17.04 -0.13
CA GLN A 330 14.29 -16.73 1.15
C GLN A 330 13.25 -16.16 2.12
N PRO A 331 13.45 -16.28 3.44
CA PRO A 331 12.62 -15.58 4.42
C PRO A 331 12.63 -14.07 4.19
N SER A 332 11.48 -13.42 4.32
CA SER A 332 11.39 -11.96 4.25
C SER A 332 11.90 -11.30 5.53
N VAL A 333 12.64 -10.19 5.38
CA VAL A 333 13.05 -9.32 6.49
C VAL A 333 11.86 -8.59 7.13
N ARG A 334 10.69 -8.62 6.48
CA ARG A 334 9.43 -8.07 6.99
C ARG A 334 8.73 -9.02 7.97
N HIS A 335 9.29 -10.21 8.19
CA HIS A 335 8.72 -11.28 9.03
C HIS A 335 7.33 -11.76 8.59
N THR A 336 6.93 -11.43 7.36
CA THR A 336 5.72 -11.91 6.68
C THR A 336 6.06 -12.16 5.21
N SER A 337 5.45 -13.19 4.62
CA SER A 337 5.76 -13.66 3.27
C SER A 337 7.25 -13.99 3.05
N LEU A 338 7.72 -13.89 1.81
CA LEU A 338 9.02 -14.36 1.35
C LEU A 338 9.69 -13.38 0.38
N VAL A 339 10.98 -13.60 0.15
CA VAL A 339 11.73 -13.05 -0.98
C VAL A 339 11.80 -14.11 -2.08
N PHE A 340 11.51 -13.76 -3.33
CA PHE A 340 11.52 -14.68 -4.48
C PHE A 340 12.52 -14.28 -5.56
N GLY A 341 13.22 -15.27 -6.12
CA GLY A 341 14.29 -15.09 -7.09
C GLY A 341 13.85 -14.97 -8.55
N PRO A 342 14.82 -14.75 -9.47
CA PRO A 342 14.56 -14.65 -10.91
C PRO A 342 13.97 -15.91 -11.54
N ASP A 343 14.32 -17.10 -11.02
CA ASP A 343 13.76 -18.39 -11.44
C ASP A 343 12.27 -18.52 -11.10
N VAL A 344 11.85 -18.06 -9.93
CA VAL A 344 10.44 -18.02 -9.53
C VAL A 344 9.63 -17.13 -10.46
N THR A 345 10.14 -15.93 -10.77
CA THR A 345 9.53 -15.02 -11.73
C THR A 345 9.41 -15.65 -13.12
N GLU A 346 10.49 -16.25 -13.61
CA GLU A 346 10.49 -16.86 -14.93
C GLU A 346 9.51 -18.05 -15.02
N ASN A 347 9.43 -18.88 -13.99
CA ASN A 347 8.52 -20.01 -13.94
C ASN A 347 7.05 -19.55 -13.91
N PHE A 348 6.72 -18.57 -13.06
CA PHE A 348 5.35 -18.05 -12.95
C PHE A 348 4.87 -17.43 -14.26
N LEU A 349 5.72 -16.62 -14.92
CA LEU A 349 5.40 -16.00 -16.21
C LEU A 349 5.15 -17.06 -17.29
N LYS A 350 6.02 -18.08 -17.37
CA LYS A 350 5.85 -19.20 -18.32
C LYS A 350 4.56 -19.98 -18.07
N LEU A 351 4.30 -20.35 -16.81
CA LEU A 351 3.13 -21.12 -16.40
C LEU A 351 1.83 -20.42 -16.81
N ASN A 352 1.79 -19.10 -16.67
CA ASN A 352 0.59 -18.29 -16.89
C ASN A 352 0.56 -17.57 -18.25
N ASN A 353 1.51 -17.86 -19.15
CA ASN A 353 1.64 -17.22 -20.48
C ASN A 353 1.72 -15.68 -20.44
N LEU A 354 2.46 -15.16 -19.46
CA LEU A 354 2.69 -13.74 -19.24
C LEU A 354 4.12 -13.36 -19.63
N ASP A 355 4.33 -12.07 -19.88
CA ASP A 355 5.62 -11.55 -20.35
C ASP A 355 6.33 -10.71 -19.27
N LEU A 356 5.57 -10.05 -18.38
CA LEU A 356 6.10 -9.07 -17.42
C LEU A 356 5.31 -9.07 -16.10
N ILE A 357 6.02 -8.86 -14.99
CA ILE A 357 5.45 -8.48 -13.70
C ILE A 357 5.75 -7.01 -13.41
N ILE A 358 4.75 -6.26 -12.97
CA ILE A 358 4.92 -4.93 -12.38
C ILE A 358 4.46 -5.00 -10.92
N ARG A 359 5.26 -4.43 -10.03
CA ARG A 359 4.96 -4.38 -8.60
C ARG A 359 5.41 -3.08 -7.95
N SER A 360 5.06 -2.84 -6.69
CA SER A 360 5.38 -1.59 -5.97
C SER A 360 6.08 -1.85 -4.61
N HIS A 361 5.54 -1.42 -3.46
CA HIS A 361 5.88 -1.84 -2.07
C HIS A 361 7.31 -1.59 -1.54
N GLN A 362 8.29 -1.38 -2.43
CA GLN A 362 9.68 -1.11 -2.10
C GLN A 362 10.05 0.26 -2.65
N VAL A 363 10.55 1.11 -1.77
CA VAL A 363 11.17 2.38 -2.17
C VAL A 363 12.36 2.08 -3.06
N GLU A 364 12.39 2.70 -4.24
CA GLU A 364 13.53 2.66 -5.14
C GLU A 364 14.07 4.08 -5.33
N PHE A 365 15.39 4.24 -5.29
CA PHE A 365 16.01 5.58 -5.27
C PHE A 365 15.68 6.39 -6.53
N GLU A 366 15.62 5.75 -7.69
CA GLU A 366 15.22 6.35 -8.96
C GLU A 366 13.70 6.28 -9.20
N GLY A 367 12.91 5.89 -8.20
CA GLY A 367 11.47 5.68 -8.30
C GLY A 367 11.07 4.38 -8.99
N TYR A 368 12.01 3.64 -9.57
CA TYR A 368 11.75 2.33 -10.17
C TYR A 368 13.00 1.44 -10.16
N LYS A 369 12.81 0.15 -10.41
CA LYS A 369 13.89 -0.81 -10.63
C LYS A 369 13.48 -1.94 -11.55
N ILE A 370 14.30 -2.21 -12.56
CA ILE A 370 14.12 -3.33 -13.48
C ILE A 370 14.97 -4.51 -12.98
N MET A 371 14.33 -5.66 -12.79
CA MET A 371 14.93 -6.86 -12.18
C MET A 371 14.64 -8.11 -13.00
N HIS A 372 15.26 -9.22 -12.62
CA HIS A 372 14.97 -10.57 -13.11
C HIS A 372 15.01 -10.68 -14.64
N LYS A 373 16.06 -10.12 -15.27
CA LYS A 373 16.26 -10.08 -16.72
C LYS A 373 15.10 -9.36 -17.44
N GLU A 374 14.74 -8.18 -16.92
CA GLU A 374 13.67 -7.32 -17.44
C GLU A 374 12.24 -7.87 -17.35
N LYS A 375 12.06 -8.99 -16.65
CA LYS A 375 10.76 -9.63 -16.44
C LYS A 375 10.01 -9.14 -15.21
N LEU A 376 10.64 -8.29 -14.40
CA LEU A 376 10.02 -7.67 -13.22
C LEU A 376 10.41 -6.20 -13.14
N ILE A 377 9.42 -5.33 -12.90
CA ILE A 377 9.64 -3.91 -12.63
C ILE A 377 9.00 -3.54 -11.30
N THR A 378 9.80 -2.99 -10.38
CA THR A 378 9.30 -2.27 -9.21
C THR A 378 9.07 -0.81 -9.61
N VAL A 379 7.89 -0.24 -9.30
CA VAL A 379 7.57 1.19 -9.46
C VAL A 379 7.11 1.78 -8.13
N PHE A 380 7.59 2.96 -7.80
CA PHE A 380 7.31 3.64 -6.53
C PHE A 380 7.07 5.12 -6.81
N SER A 381 5.89 5.63 -6.42
CA SER A 381 5.41 6.96 -6.85
C SER A 381 5.40 8.00 -5.72
N SER A 382 6.04 7.70 -4.59
CA SER A 382 6.21 8.64 -3.47
C SER A 382 7.62 9.24 -3.48
N PRO A 383 7.88 10.35 -4.20
CA PRO A 383 9.18 11.00 -4.18
C PRO A 383 9.47 11.58 -2.78
N ASN A 384 10.76 11.67 -2.45
CA ASN A 384 11.27 12.09 -1.15
C ASN A 384 10.47 11.46 0.01
N TYR A 385 10.35 10.14 -0.01
CA TYR A 385 9.45 9.40 0.86
C TYR A 385 9.69 9.74 2.33
N MET A 386 8.59 9.96 3.06
CA MET A 386 8.57 10.44 4.46
C MET A 386 9.34 11.76 4.70
N GLY A 387 9.72 12.49 3.64
CA GLY A 387 10.56 13.69 3.73
C GLY A 387 12.04 13.42 4.06
N LEU A 388 12.48 12.16 4.00
CA LEU A 388 13.80 11.74 4.50
C LEU A 388 14.66 11.08 3.43
N LEU A 389 14.06 10.29 2.54
CA LEU A 389 14.82 9.36 1.70
C LEU A 389 15.40 9.98 0.43
N LYS A 390 14.91 11.17 0.01
CA LYS A 390 15.36 11.88 -1.20
C LYS A 390 15.33 11.04 -2.50
N ASN A 391 14.57 9.95 -2.52
CA ASN A 391 14.32 9.17 -3.73
C ASN A 391 13.46 9.99 -4.71
N LYS A 392 13.54 9.68 -5.99
CA LYS A 392 12.56 10.10 -6.98
C LYS A 392 11.29 9.26 -6.87
N GLY A 393 10.21 9.75 -7.46
CA GLY A 393 9.03 8.99 -7.81
C GLY A 393 9.10 8.57 -9.28
N ALA A 394 8.40 7.50 -9.65
CA ALA A 394 8.17 7.15 -11.04
C ALA A 394 6.75 6.64 -11.28
N ILE A 395 6.30 6.74 -12.54
CA ILE A 395 5.11 6.09 -13.08
C ILE A 395 5.50 5.32 -14.36
N ILE A 396 4.74 4.29 -14.71
CA ILE A 396 4.94 3.52 -15.96
C ILE A 396 3.74 3.71 -16.87
N ARG A 397 3.95 4.30 -18.04
CA ARG A 397 2.91 4.48 -19.05
C ARG A 397 3.06 3.47 -20.19
N PHE A 398 1.94 2.88 -20.58
CA PHE A 398 1.80 2.00 -21.73
C PHE A 398 0.89 2.64 -22.78
N ASP A 399 1.24 2.47 -24.05
CA ASP A 399 0.32 2.69 -25.16
C ASP A 399 -0.42 1.38 -25.53
N SER A 400 -1.33 1.46 -26.50
CA SER A 400 -2.10 0.31 -27.00
C SER A 400 -1.25 -0.84 -27.57
N GLN A 401 0.02 -0.59 -27.93
CA GLN A 401 0.96 -1.60 -28.41
C GLN A 401 1.84 -2.16 -27.28
N LEU A 402 1.56 -1.80 -26.02
CA LEU A 402 2.35 -2.12 -24.84
C LEU A 402 3.78 -1.55 -24.88
N ASN A 403 4.03 -0.51 -25.66
CA ASN A 403 5.30 0.22 -25.55
C ASN A 403 5.32 0.93 -24.19
N LYS A 404 6.33 0.59 -23.39
CA LYS A 404 6.49 1.11 -22.03
C LYS A 404 7.34 2.37 -22.01
N LYS A 405 6.90 3.39 -21.26
CA LYS A 405 7.67 4.59 -20.93
C LYS A 405 7.65 4.81 -19.42
N ILE A 406 8.83 4.81 -18.80
CA ILE A 406 8.99 5.16 -17.38
C ILE A 406 9.20 6.66 -17.28
N ILE A 407 8.41 7.34 -16.47
CA ILE A 407 8.50 8.79 -16.24
C ILE A 407 8.87 9.00 -14.78
N GLN A 408 10.04 9.58 -14.53
CA GLN A 408 10.53 9.90 -13.20
C GLN A 408 10.21 11.36 -12.84
N PHE A 409 10.00 11.65 -11.56
CA PHE A 409 9.72 12.98 -11.06
C PHE A 409 10.24 13.17 -9.63
N ASP A 410 10.55 14.42 -9.28
CA ASP A 410 10.97 14.81 -7.94
C ASP A 410 9.76 15.22 -7.08
N SER A 411 9.96 15.32 -5.77
CA SER A 411 8.88 15.73 -4.86
C SER A 411 8.61 17.22 -4.98
N VAL A 412 7.33 17.59 -4.89
CA VAL A 412 6.94 18.99 -4.80
C VAL A 412 7.16 19.53 -3.38
N ASP A 413 7.47 20.83 -3.26
CA ASP A 413 7.82 21.43 -1.97
C ASP A 413 6.66 21.39 -0.98
N ARG A 414 6.85 20.66 0.13
CA ARG A 414 5.86 20.47 1.20
C ARG A 414 5.82 21.66 2.17
N GLU A 415 6.89 22.45 2.26
CA GLU A 415 7.02 23.53 3.27
C GLU A 415 6.09 24.71 2.95
N GLN A 416 5.86 25.03 1.67
CA GLN A 416 4.90 26.07 1.28
C GLN A 416 3.49 25.78 1.84
N HIS A 417 3.10 24.51 1.96
CA HIS A 417 1.77 24.09 2.39
C HIS A 417 1.68 23.78 3.90
N LYS A 418 2.77 23.36 4.57
CA LYS A 418 2.81 23.22 6.04
C LYS A 418 2.58 24.55 6.77
N ASN A 419 2.99 25.67 6.18
CA ASN A 419 2.75 27.01 6.74
C ASN A 419 1.25 27.35 6.83
N ILE A 420 0.42 26.76 5.96
CA ILE A 420 -1.04 26.91 6.02
C ILE A 420 -1.63 26.16 7.22
N LYS A 421 -1.18 24.92 7.50
CA LYS A 421 -1.59 24.16 8.70
C LYS A 421 -1.23 24.87 10.00
N ARG A 422 -0.05 25.51 10.09
CA ARG A 422 0.33 26.30 11.29
C ARG A 422 -0.51 27.56 11.43
N ALA A 423 -0.74 28.32 10.36
CA ALA A 423 -1.53 29.55 10.42
C ALA A 423 -2.98 29.29 10.89
N ASN A 424 -3.58 28.15 10.53
CA ASN A 424 -4.94 27.77 10.93
C ASN A 424 -5.03 27.13 12.33
N ALA A 425 -3.92 26.75 12.95
CA ALA A 425 -3.89 26.24 14.32
C ALA A 425 -3.73 27.36 15.38
N PHE A 426 -3.48 28.60 14.93
CA PHE A 426 -3.31 29.79 15.78
C PHE A 426 -4.45 30.82 15.64
N ASN A 427 -5.48 30.51 14.84
CA ASN A 427 -6.76 31.22 14.77
C ASN A 427 -7.87 30.27 15.23
#